data_AF-A0A959H7X2-F1
#
_entry.id   AF-A0A959H7X2-F1
#
_cell.length_a   1.000
_cell.length_b   1.000
_cell.length_c   1.000
_cell.angle_alpha   90.00
_cell.angle_beta   90.00
_cell.angle_gamma   90.00
#
_symmetry.space_group_name_H-M   'P 1'
#
loop_
_entity.id
_entity.type
_entity.pdbx_description
1 polymer ?
#
loop_
_entity_poly.entity_id
_entity_poly.type
_entity_poly.pdbx_seq_one_letter_code
_entity_poly.pdbx_strand_id
1 'polypeptide(L)'
;PGFHGFSEMLYEFTSAAANNGSGFEGLGDNTPFWNIATGIAMLLGRFLPIIGPLAIAGALAAKMPVPESAGSLQLESLAFGAVLLAVILIVAALSFFPALALGPGAEYFSV
;
A
#
# COMPACT_ATOMS: atom_id res chain seq x y z
N PRO A 1 20.70 16.87 0.56
CA PRO A 1 19.68 15.89 0.13
C PRO A 1 18.92 16.41 -1.10
N GLY A 2 19.02 15.69 -2.23
CA GLY A 2 18.25 15.96 -3.44
C GLY A 2 16.99 15.09 -3.51
N PHE A 3 16.35 15.01 -4.68
CA PHE A 3 15.14 14.21 -4.91
C PHE A 3 15.32 12.73 -4.51
N HIS A 4 16.49 12.15 -4.82
CA HIS A 4 16.80 10.76 -4.44
C HIS A 4 16.77 10.52 -2.93
N GLY A 5 17.31 11.46 -2.13
CA GLY A 5 17.31 11.32 -0.67
C GLY A 5 15.91 11.36 -0.08
N PHE A 6 14.97 12.09 -0.72
CA PHE A 6 13.56 12.01 -0.34
C PHE A 6 12.95 10.66 -0.73
N SER A 7 13.28 10.13 -1.92
CA SER A 7 12.87 8.78 -2.35
C SER A 7 13.33 7.70 -1.37
N GLU A 8 14.56 7.75 -0.87
CA GLU A 8 15.09 6.81 0.13
C GLU A 8 14.26 6.82 1.42
N MET A 9 13.98 8.01 1.98
CA MET A 9 13.15 8.14 3.18
C MET A 9 11.70 7.68 2.96
N LEU A 10 11.13 8.03 1.80
CA LEU A 10 9.77 7.64 1.43
C LEU A 10 9.66 6.12 1.28
N TYR A 11 10.66 5.50 0.63
CA TYR A 11 10.68 4.06 0.39
C TYR A 11 10.82 3.28 1.70
N GLU A 12 11.67 3.74 2.62
CA GLU A 12 11.87 3.11 3.93
C GLU A 12 10.55 3.05 4.73
N PHE A 13 9.86 4.18 4.89
CA PHE A 13 8.57 4.19 5.58
C PHE A 13 7.49 3.40 4.84
N THR A 14 7.48 3.42 3.51
CA THR A 14 6.50 2.67 2.70
C THR A 14 6.71 1.17 2.88
N SER A 15 7.96 0.70 2.79
CA SER A 15 8.33 -0.69 2.99
C SER A 15 8.00 -1.18 4.40
N ALA A 16 8.35 -0.39 5.41
CA ALA A 16 8.04 -0.66 6.81
C ALA A 16 6.52 -0.75 7.05
N ALA A 17 5.75 0.26 6.63
CA ALA A 17 4.29 0.26 6.81
C ALA A 17 3.59 -0.88 6.05
N ALA A 18 4.09 -1.24 4.86
CA ALA A 18 3.58 -2.37 4.08
C ALA A 18 4.09 -3.73 4.56
N ASN A 19 5.02 -3.77 5.52
CA ASN A 19 5.71 -4.97 5.98
C ASN A 19 6.39 -5.75 4.82
N ASN A 20 6.98 -5.05 3.87
CA ASN A 20 7.69 -5.64 2.73
C ASN A 20 9.10 -6.11 3.13
N GLY A 21 9.91 -5.20 3.69
CA GLY A 21 11.27 -5.48 4.14
C GLY A 21 12.36 -5.16 3.11
N SER A 22 12.02 -4.60 1.95
CA SER A 22 12.96 -4.03 0.99
C SER A 22 13.50 -2.66 1.45
N GLY A 23 14.76 -2.35 1.16
CA GLY A 23 15.40 -1.05 1.39
C GLY A 23 16.21 -0.57 0.18
N PHE A 24 16.45 0.74 0.08
CA PHE A 24 17.39 1.32 -0.90
C PHE A 24 18.84 1.27 -0.42
N GLU A 25 19.07 0.99 0.87
CA GLU A 25 20.39 0.78 1.51
C GLU A 25 21.36 1.98 1.50
N GLY A 26 21.01 3.10 0.87
CA GLY A 26 21.81 4.35 0.92
C GLY A 26 21.45 5.29 2.09
N LEU A 27 20.32 5.05 2.76
CA LEU A 27 19.76 5.95 3.78
C LEU A 27 20.59 6.04 5.07
N GLY A 28 21.35 5.00 5.42
CA GLY A 28 22.07 4.93 6.70
C GLY A 28 21.12 4.88 7.90
N ASP A 29 20.14 3.99 7.85
CA ASP A 29 18.99 3.91 8.75
C ASP A 29 19.25 3.19 10.08
N ASN A 30 20.46 2.69 10.33
CA ASN A 30 20.81 2.11 11.63
C ASN A 30 21.07 3.18 12.70
N THR A 31 20.01 3.93 13.03
CA THR A 31 19.98 4.95 14.07
C THR A 31 18.78 4.72 14.99
N PRO A 32 18.81 5.18 16.25
CA PRO A 32 17.67 5.05 17.14
C PRO A 32 16.37 5.63 16.57
N PHE A 33 16.46 6.75 15.83
CA PHE A 33 15.28 7.37 15.22
C PHE A 33 14.59 6.45 14.22
N TRP A 34 15.33 5.99 13.21
CA TRP A 34 14.82 5.13 12.15
C TRP A 34 14.30 3.81 12.71
N ASN A 35 15.10 3.13 13.54
CA ASN A 35 14.71 1.86 14.17
C ASN A 35 13.39 1.96 14.97
N ILE A 36 13.19 3.06 15.72
CA ILE A 36 11.96 3.26 16.50
C ILE A 36 10.79 3.64 15.59
N ALA A 37 10.99 4.58 14.67
CA ALA A 37 9.93 5.08 13.81
C ALA A 37 9.39 4.00 12.85
N THR A 38 10.28 3.26 12.18
CA THR A 38 9.89 2.16 11.29
C THR A 38 9.37 0.97 12.09
N GLY A 39 9.92 0.72 13.28
CA GLY A 39 9.38 -0.24 14.25
C GLY A 39 7.89 0.01 14.57
N ILE A 40 7.54 1.26 14.89
CA ILE A 40 6.15 1.65 15.13
C ILE A 40 5.32 1.53 13.84
N ALA A 41 5.85 1.97 12.70
CA ALA A 41 5.16 1.87 11.41
C ALA A 41 4.82 0.42 11.04
N MET A 42 5.74 -0.52 11.26
CA MET A 42 5.52 -1.96 11.05
C MET A 42 4.44 -2.50 11.98
N LEU A 43 4.52 -2.21 13.29
CA LEU A 43 3.52 -2.70 14.25
C LEU A 43 2.10 -2.22 13.89
N LEU A 44 1.97 -0.93 13.58
CA LEU A 44 0.68 -0.35 13.17
C LEU A 44 0.24 -0.90 11.81
N GLY A 45 1.12 -0.95 10.82
CA GLY A 45 0.84 -1.46 9.47
C GLY A 45 0.52 -2.95 9.42
N ARG A 46 0.97 -3.73 10.42
CA ARG A 46 0.67 -5.17 10.52
C ARG A 46 -0.62 -5.43 11.27
N PHE A 47 -0.70 -4.99 12.53
CA PHE A 47 -1.73 -5.50 13.44
C PHE A 47 -3.04 -4.73 13.36
N LEU A 48 -3.00 -3.42 13.07
CA LEU A 48 -4.22 -2.64 12.95
C LEU A 48 -5.04 -3.04 11.70
N PRO A 49 -4.44 -3.20 10.50
CA PRO A 49 -5.18 -3.65 9.32
C PRO A 49 -5.77 -5.05 9.45
N ILE A 50 -5.16 -5.98 10.20
CA ILE A 50 -5.68 -7.35 10.39
C ILE A 50 -7.09 -7.35 10.98
N ILE A 51 -7.43 -6.37 11.82
CA ILE A 51 -8.75 -6.27 12.45
C ILE A 51 -9.85 -6.16 11.39
N GLY A 52 -9.61 -5.44 10.30
CA GLY A 52 -10.60 -5.21 9.23
C GLY A 52 -11.05 -6.51 8.55
N PRO A 53 -10.16 -7.27 7.90
CA PRO A 53 -10.50 -8.55 7.27
C PRO A 53 -11.11 -9.56 8.24
N LEU A 54 -10.64 -9.62 9.50
CA LEU A 54 -11.24 -10.51 10.51
C LEU A 54 -12.68 -10.11 10.85
N ALA A 55 -12.95 -8.82 11.03
CA ALA A 55 -14.29 -8.31 11.26
C ALA A 55 -15.21 -8.56 10.05
N ILE A 56 -14.70 -8.36 8.82
CA ILE A 56 -15.42 -8.67 7.59
C ILE A 56 -15.73 -10.18 7.52
N ALA A 57 -14.75 -11.04 7.78
CA ALA A 57 -14.94 -12.49 7.79
C ALA A 57 -16.02 -12.92 8.80
N GLY A 58 -15.98 -12.38 10.03
CA GLY A 58 -16.99 -12.64 11.04
C GLY A 58 -18.39 -12.17 10.62
N ALA A 59 -18.49 -10.98 10.01
CA ALA A 59 -19.76 -10.45 9.51
C ALA A 59 -20.31 -11.25 8.32
N LEU A 60 -19.43 -11.77 7.45
CA LEU A 60 -19.80 -12.61 6.31
C LEU A 60 -20.20 -14.03 6.75
N ALA A 61 -19.60 -14.58 7.81
CA ALA A 61 -19.92 -15.91 8.33
C ALA A 61 -21.39 -16.06 8.78
N ALA A 62 -22.02 -14.95 9.20
CA ALA A 62 -23.43 -14.92 9.58
C ALA A 62 -24.40 -14.77 8.39
N LYS A 63 -23.90 -14.54 7.16
CA LYS A 63 -24.72 -14.32 5.97
C LYS A 63 -24.92 -15.62 5.19
N MET A 64 -26.14 -15.83 4.72
CA MET A 64 -26.41 -16.90 3.76
C MET A 64 -26.01 -16.48 2.34
N PRO A 65 -25.38 -17.37 1.56
CA PRO A 65 -25.13 -17.13 0.14
C PRO A 65 -26.46 -16.89 -0.61
N VAL A 66 -26.46 -15.90 -1.51
CA VAL A 66 -27.60 -15.60 -2.38
C VAL A 66 -27.34 -16.25 -3.75
N PRO A 67 -28.32 -16.95 -4.36
CA PRO A 67 -28.17 -17.50 -5.70
C PRO A 67 -27.86 -16.43 -6.73
N GLU A 68 -27.10 -16.80 -7.76
CA GLU A 68 -26.81 -15.89 -8.88
C GLU A 68 -28.10 -15.51 -9.64
N SER A 69 -28.09 -14.29 -10.18
CA SER A 69 -29.19 -13.73 -10.94
C SER A 69 -28.66 -13.05 -12.21
N ALA A 70 -29.57 -12.58 -13.07
CA ALA A 70 -29.20 -11.80 -14.25
C ALA A 70 -28.42 -10.51 -13.95
N GLY A 71 -28.49 -10.00 -12.70
CA GLY A 71 -27.72 -8.84 -12.25
C GLY A 71 -26.38 -9.17 -11.58
N SER A 72 -26.03 -10.45 -11.43
CA SER A 72 -24.78 -10.86 -10.78
C SER A 72 -23.58 -10.63 -11.71
N LEU A 73 -22.52 -10.02 -11.18
CA LEU A 73 -21.25 -9.85 -11.90
C LEU A 73 -20.37 -11.10 -11.68
N GLN A 74 -19.92 -11.72 -12.76
CA GLN A 74 -19.01 -12.87 -12.72
C GLN A 74 -17.61 -12.42 -12.29
N LEU A 75 -17.07 -13.01 -11.22
CA LEU A 75 -15.80 -12.60 -10.60
C LEU A 75 -14.57 -13.02 -11.43
N GLU A 76 -14.70 -14.06 -12.24
CA GLU A 76 -13.66 -14.56 -13.16
C GLU A 76 -13.65 -13.81 -14.50
N SER A 77 -14.58 -12.88 -14.70
CA SER A 77 -14.70 -12.13 -15.95
C SER A 77 -13.64 -11.04 -16.08
N LEU A 78 -13.28 -10.73 -17.32
CA LEU A 78 -12.42 -9.58 -17.63
C LEU A 78 -13.02 -8.25 -17.13
N ALA A 79 -14.36 -8.14 -17.11
CA ALA A 79 -15.04 -6.94 -16.64
C ALA A 79 -14.76 -6.68 -15.15
N PHE A 80 -14.90 -7.70 -14.30
CA PHE A 80 -14.56 -7.59 -12.89
C PHE A 80 -13.07 -7.30 -12.69
N GLY A 81 -12.19 -8.03 -13.38
CA GLY A 81 -10.75 -7.81 -13.31
C GLY A 81 -10.32 -6.39 -13.70
N ALA A 82 -10.91 -5.83 -14.75
CA ALA A 82 -10.65 -4.47 -15.19
C ALA A 82 -11.07 -3.42 -14.16
N VAL A 83 -12.27 -3.57 -13.59
CA VAL A 83 -12.75 -2.66 -12.53
C VAL A 83 -11.88 -2.76 -11.29
N LEU A 84 -11.53 -3.98 -10.86
CA LEU A 84 -10.66 -4.21 -9.71
C LEU A 84 -9.30 -3.53 -9.91
N LEU A 85 -8.65 -3.76 -11.05
CA LEU A 85 -7.38 -3.13 -11.38
C LEU A 85 -7.48 -1.60 -11.40
N ALA A 86 -8.53 -1.05 -12.03
CA ALA A 86 -8.75 0.38 -12.08
C ALA A 86 -8.88 0.99 -10.68
N VAL A 87 -9.65 0.36 -9.79
CA VAL A 87 -9.79 0.83 -8.40
C VAL A 87 -8.44 0.80 -7.68
N ILE A 88 -7.66 -0.28 -7.81
CA ILE A 88 -6.32 -0.38 -7.18
C ILE A 88 -5.41 0.75 -7.69
N LEU A 89 -5.33 0.94 -9.02
CA LEU A 89 -4.48 1.96 -9.63
C LEU A 89 -4.90 3.38 -9.24
N ILE A 90 -6.20 3.68 -9.24
CA ILE A 90 -6.72 5.01 -8.89
C ILE A 90 -6.41 5.32 -7.42
N VAL A 91 -6.70 4.38 -6.51
CA VAL A 91 -6.44 4.58 -5.08
C VAL A 91 -4.94 4.75 -4.82
N ALA A 92 -4.09 3.91 -5.43
CA ALA A 92 -2.64 4.02 -5.30
C ALA A 92 -2.11 5.34 -5.89
N ALA A 93 -2.52 5.69 -7.11
CA ALA A 93 -2.11 6.92 -7.76
C ALA A 93 -2.51 8.15 -6.93
N LEU A 94 -3.77 8.26 -6.50
CA LEU A 94 -4.23 9.42 -5.73
C LEU A 94 -3.55 9.53 -4.36
N SER A 95 -3.18 8.40 -3.74
CA SER A 95 -2.52 8.38 -2.44
C SER A 95 -1.04 8.76 -2.52
N PHE A 96 -0.33 8.30 -3.56
CA PHE A 96 1.12 8.42 -3.66
C PHE A 96 1.61 9.45 -4.67
N PHE A 97 0.75 9.96 -5.56
CA PHE A 97 1.16 10.84 -6.65
C PHE A 97 1.95 12.07 -6.19
N PRO A 98 1.54 12.84 -5.15
CA PRO A 98 2.31 14.00 -4.72
C PRO A 98 3.72 13.63 -4.24
N ALA A 99 3.84 12.54 -3.47
CA ALA A 99 5.13 12.08 -2.96
C ALA A 99 6.02 11.53 -4.09
N LEU A 100 5.46 10.72 -5.00
CA LEU A 100 6.20 10.18 -6.14
C LEU A 100 6.64 11.29 -7.11
N ALA A 101 5.84 12.33 -7.30
CA ALA A 101 6.22 13.48 -8.12
C ALA A 101 7.41 14.24 -7.52
N LEU A 102 7.49 14.37 -6.19
CA LEU A 102 8.57 15.09 -5.50
C LEU A 102 9.85 14.25 -5.30
N GLY A 103 9.75 12.92 -5.34
CA GLY A 103 10.89 12.00 -5.23
C GLY A 103 11.35 11.51 -6.60
N PRO A 104 11.00 10.27 -6.99
CA PRO A 104 11.51 9.65 -8.21
C PRO A 104 11.09 10.40 -9.49
N GLY A 105 9.92 11.04 -9.50
CA GLY A 105 9.48 11.85 -10.64
C GLY A 105 10.38 13.06 -10.86
N ALA A 106 10.61 13.86 -9.81
CA ALA A 106 11.51 15.00 -9.86
C ALA A 106 12.95 14.57 -10.18
N GLU A 107 13.43 13.46 -9.61
CA GLU A 107 14.74 12.89 -9.93
C GLU A 107 14.89 12.58 -11.42
N TYR A 108 13.92 11.87 -12.00
CA TYR A 108 13.91 11.50 -13.42
C TYR A 108 13.96 12.72 -14.36
N PHE A 109 13.26 13.80 -14.02
CA PHE A 109 13.22 15.02 -14.84
C PHE A 109 14.31 16.05 -14.48
N SER A 110 15.18 15.77 -13.51
CA SER A 110 16.21 16.71 -13.03
C SER A 110 17.55 16.65 -13.78
N VAL A 111 17.57 16.03 -14.97
CA VAL A 111 18.71 16.07 -15.90
C VAL A 111 19.09 17.50 -16.25
#